data_AF-A0A1Y6KD27-F1
#
_entry.id   AF-A0A1Y6KD27-F1
#
_cell.length_a   1.000
_cell.length_b   1.000
_cell.length_c   1.000
_cell.angle_alpha   90.00
_cell.angle_beta   90.00
_cell.angle_gamma   90.00
#
_symmetry.space_group_name_H-M   'P 1'
#
loop_
_entity.id
_entity.type
_entity.pdbx_description
1 polymer ?
#
loop_
_entity_poly.entity_id
_entity_poly.type
_entity_poly.pdbx_seq_one_letter_code
_entity_poly.pdbx_strand_id
1 'polypeptide(L)'
;MDVKEFEDLIDRLGEDVSQWPAEQREAASDLLATSSEAVRLVSGARLVREALASPPVRAPAGLAGRILAEAKRLTPEEPASAAADAHQPG
;
A
#
# COMPACT_ATOMS: atom_id res chain seq x y z
N MET A 1 15.28 11.23 -23.47
CA MET A 1 14.57 10.00 -23.05
C MET A 1 13.35 9.83 -23.92
N ASP A 2 12.92 8.60 -24.13
CA ASP A 2 11.63 8.32 -24.76
C ASP A 2 10.48 8.26 -23.74
N VAL A 3 9.25 8.10 -24.24
CA VAL A 3 8.05 8.08 -23.38
C VAL A 3 8.02 6.85 -22.47
N LYS A 4 8.56 5.71 -22.90
CA LYS A 4 8.54 4.48 -22.13
C LYS A 4 9.55 4.53 -20.99
N GLU A 5 10.77 5.01 -21.27
CA GLU A 5 11.77 5.28 -20.25
C GLU A 5 11.24 6.28 -19.20
N PHE A 6 10.48 7.27 -19.65
CA PHE A 6 9.85 8.25 -18.76
C PHE A 6 8.75 7.63 -17.88
N GLU A 7 7.90 6.76 -18.42
CA GLU A 7 6.90 5.99 -17.66
C GLU A 7 7.57 5.13 -16.58
N ASP A 8 8.63 4.38 -16.94
CA ASP A 8 9.40 3.58 -16.00
C ASP A 8 10.00 4.43 -14.86
N LEU A 9 10.41 5.67 -15.15
CA LEU A 9 10.90 6.60 -14.14
C LEU A 9 9.79 7.12 -13.23
N ILE A 10 8.59 7.40 -13.77
CA ILE A 10 7.42 7.76 -12.95
C ILE A 10 7.08 6.64 -11.98
N ASP A 11 7.05 5.39 -12.43
CA ASP A 11 6.71 4.26 -11.58
C ASP A 11 7.73 4.04 -10.45
N ARG A 12 9.00 4.37 -10.70
CA ARG A 12 10.10 4.16 -9.74
C ARG A 12 10.34 5.33 -8.79
N LEU A 13 10.25 6.56 -9.30
CA LEU A 13 10.61 7.79 -8.57
C LEU A 13 9.38 8.59 -8.14
N GLY A 14 8.21 8.25 -8.65
CA GLY A 14 6.97 8.98 -8.43
C GLY A 14 6.71 10.08 -9.46
N GLU A 15 5.51 10.63 -9.39
CA GLU A 15 4.97 11.63 -10.30
C GLU A 15 5.58 13.02 -10.17
N ASP A 16 6.26 13.31 -9.05
CA ASP A 16 6.89 14.62 -8.81
C ASP A 16 8.30 14.67 -9.39
N VAL A 17 8.39 15.09 -10.66
CA VAL A 17 9.67 15.25 -11.40
C VAL A 17 10.64 16.18 -10.69
N SER A 18 10.18 17.14 -9.88
CA SER A 18 11.07 18.05 -9.14
C SER A 18 11.94 17.34 -8.10
N GLN A 19 11.48 16.17 -7.61
CA GLN A 19 12.18 15.33 -6.65
C GLN A 19 13.18 14.36 -7.31
N TRP A 20 13.15 14.24 -8.64
CA TRP A 20 14.01 13.32 -9.36
C TRP A 20 15.48 13.78 -9.32
N PRO A 21 16.45 12.86 -9.49
CA PRO A 21 17.84 13.26 -9.61
C PRO A 21 18.05 14.15 -10.86
N ALA A 22 19.08 15.00 -10.81
CA ALA A 22 19.21 16.14 -11.71
C ALA A 22 19.20 15.76 -13.20
N GLU A 23 19.94 14.71 -13.56
CA GLU A 23 20.04 14.22 -14.95
C GLU A 23 18.68 13.77 -15.49
N GLN A 24 17.92 13.00 -14.70
CA GLN A 24 16.61 12.50 -15.11
C GLN A 24 15.58 13.64 -15.15
N ARG A 25 15.69 14.62 -14.25
CA ARG A 25 14.80 15.78 -14.20
C ARG A 25 14.94 16.68 -15.43
N GLU A 26 16.17 16.93 -15.87
CA GLU A 26 16.44 17.75 -17.06
C GLU A 26 15.88 17.07 -18.30
N ALA A 27 16.23 15.80 -18.53
CA ALA A 27 15.73 15.04 -19.67
C ALA A 27 14.20 14.83 -19.65
N ALA A 28 13.58 14.74 -18.47
CA ALA A 28 12.12 14.71 -18.32
C ALA A 28 11.48 16.06 -18.68
N SER A 29 12.11 17.17 -18.29
CA SER A 29 11.62 18.51 -18.59
C SER A 29 11.61 18.77 -20.10
N ASP A 30 12.66 18.34 -20.81
CA ASP A 30 12.73 18.42 -22.27
C ASP A 30 11.64 17.58 -22.96
N LEU A 31 11.40 16.37 -22.44
CA LEU A 31 10.34 15.50 -22.98
C LEU A 31 8.94 16.10 -22.72
N LEU A 32 8.69 16.63 -21.52
CA LEU A 32 7.42 17.24 -21.16
C LEU A 32 7.13 18.51 -21.99
N ALA A 33 8.15 19.24 -22.40
CA ALA A 33 8.00 20.42 -23.26
C ALA A 33 7.54 20.06 -24.69
N THR A 34 7.77 18.81 -25.13
CA THR A 34 7.59 18.41 -26.53
C THR A 34 6.57 17.28 -26.73
N SER A 35 6.25 16.51 -25.68
CA SER A 35 5.37 15.34 -25.75
C SER A 35 4.13 15.51 -24.90
N SER A 36 2.97 15.62 -25.56
CA SER A 36 1.66 15.61 -24.91
C SER A 36 1.37 14.26 -24.22
N GLU A 37 1.97 13.18 -24.70
CA GLU A 37 1.83 11.86 -24.10
C GLU A 37 2.52 11.79 -22.73
N ALA A 38 3.73 12.33 -22.62
CA ALA A 38 4.44 12.44 -21.35
C ALA A 38 3.65 13.29 -20.33
N VAL A 39 3.03 14.38 -20.77
CA VAL A 39 2.17 15.21 -19.92
C VAL A 39 0.97 14.42 -19.39
N ARG A 40 0.35 13.55 -20.22
CA ARG A 40 -0.75 12.69 -19.78
C ARG A 40 -0.32 11.67 -18.73
N LEU A 41 0.88 11.10 -18.86
CA LEU A 41 1.41 10.14 -17.88
C LEU A 41 1.56 10.77 -16.49
N VAL A 42 2.22 11.93 -16.40
CA VAL A 42 2.37 12.65 -15.12
C VAL A 42 1.02 13.03 -14.53
N SER A 43 0.10 13.52 -15.37
CA SER A 43 -1.24 13.90 -14.93
C SER A 43 -2.01 12.69 -14.38
N GLY A 44 -1.94 11.55 -15.06
CA GLY A 44 -2.56 10.30 -14.62
C GLY A 44 -2.00 9.79 -13.30
N ALA A 45 -0.68 9.75 -13.16
CA ALA A 45 -0.03 9.35 -11.93
C ALA A 45 -0.41 10.26 -10.74
N ARG A 46 -0.52 11.57 -10.99
CA ARG A 46 -0.99 12.55 -9.98
C ARG A 46 -2.43 12.31 -9.55
N LEU A 47 -3.33 12.03 -10.49
CA LEU A 47 -4.73 11.73 -10.17
C LEU A 47 -4.85 10.47 -9.30
N VAL A 48 -4.05 9.44 -9.58
CA VAL A 48 -4.01 8.23 -8.75
C VAL A 48 -3.52 8.55 -7.35
N ARG A 49 -2.45 9.35 -7.20
CA ARG A 49 -1.95 9.79 -5.90
C ARG A 49 -3.02 10.52 -5.10
N GLU A 50 -3.70 11.47 -5.74
CA GLU A 50 -4.74 12.28 -5.10
C GLU A 50 -5.93 11.43 -4.65
N ALA A 51 -6.38 10.49 -5.49
CA ALA A 51 -7.45 9.56 -5.13
C ALA A 51 -7.08 8.72 -3.90
N LEU A 52 -5.83 8.28 -3.81
CA LEU A 52 -5.30 7.49 -2.70
C LEU A 52 -4.92 8.30 -1.45
N ALA A 53 -4.80 9.63 -1.56
CA ALA A 53 -4.47 10.52 -0.45
C ALA A 53 -5.65 10.73 0.53
N SER A 54 -6.79 10.05 0.30
CA SER A 54 -7.96 10.10 1.16
C SER A 54 -7.59 9.83 2.63
N PRO A 55 -8.11 10.63 3.59
CA PRO A 55 -7.82 10.44 5.00
C PRO A 55 -8.16 9.01 5.45
N PRO A 56 -7.36 8.41 6.35
CA PRO A 56 -7.66 7.07 6.84
C PRO A 56 -9.05 7.02 7.46
N VAL A 57 -9.91 6.16 6.94
CA VAL A 57 -11.23 5.93 7.52
C VAL A 57 -11.04 5.32 8.91
N ARG A 58 -11.53 6.02 9.94
CA ARG A 58 -11.47 5.53 11.31
C ARG A 58 -12.57 4.50 11.53
N ALA A 59 -12.19 3.36 12.11
CA ALA A 59 -13.15 2.37 12.54
C ALA A 59 -14.10 2.97 13.60
N PRO A 60 -15.39 2.58 13.61
CA PRO A 60 -16.29 2.92 14.69
C PRO A 60 -15.75 2.43 16.04
N ALA A 61 -16.02 3.21 17.09
CA ALA A 61 -15.65 2.83 18.46
C ALA A 61 -16.17 1.42 18.79
N GLY A 62 -15.33 0.60 19.41
CA GLY A 62 -15.69 -0.76 19.83
C GLY A 62 -15.66 -1.84 18.74
N LEU A 63 -15.34 -1.51 17.46
CA LEU A 63 -15.24 -2.52 16.40
C LEU A 63 -14.20 -3.60 16.71
N ALA A 64 -13.03 -3.23 17.24
CA ALA A 64 -11.99 -4.18 17.63
C ALA A 64 -12.48 -5.19 18.68
N GLY A 65 -13.23 -4.72 19.68
CA GLY A 65 -13.82 -5.59 20.70
C GLY A 65 -14.85 -6.56 20.10
N ARG A 66 -15.67 -6.10 19.15
CA ARG A 66 -16.64 -6.93 18.44
C ARG A 66 -15.97 -8.00 17.58
N ILE A 67 -14.92 -7.64 16.84
CA ILE A 67 -14.13 -8.59 16.04
C ILE A 67 -13.50 -9.65 16.95
N LEU A 68 -12.89 -9.25 18.07
CA LEU A 68 -12.26 -10.18 19.01
C LEU A 68 -13.27 -11.13 19.65
N ALA A 69 -14.45 -10.62 20.03
CA ALA A 69 -15.52 -11.43 20.57
C ALA A 69 -15.98 -12.50 19.56
N GLU A 70 -16.12 -12.13 18.28
CA GLU A 70 -16.54 -13.07 17.25
C GLU A 70 -15.45 -14.09 16.92
N ALA A 71 -14.19 -13.67 16.84
CA ALA A 71 -13.06 -14.58 16.63
C ALA A 71 -12.97 -15.66 17.73
N LYS A 72 -13.22 -15.28 18.99
CA LYS A 72 -13.29 -16.23 20.11
C LYS A 72 -14.45 -17.21 20.00
N ARG A 73 -15.58 -16.82 19.40
CA ARG A 73 -16.72 -17.73 19.17
C ARG A 73 -16.48 -18.71 18.03
N LEU A 74 -15.73 -18.27 17.01
CA LEU A 74 -15.42 -19.06 15.81
C LEU A 74 -14.25 -20.02 16.00
N THR A 75 -13.41 -19.80 17.00
CA THR A 75 -12.34 -20.73 17.37
C THR A 75 -12.95 -21.78 18.30
N PRO A 76 -13.09 -23.05 17.89
CA PRO A 76 -13.41 -24.10 18.84
C PRO A 76 -12.28 -24.13 19.86
N GLU A 77 -12.60 -24.04 21.15
CA GLU A 77 -11.65 -24.45 22.20
C GLU A 77 -11.30 -25.91 21.90
N GLU A 78 -10.12 -26.15 21.34
CA GLU A 78 -9.49 -27.45 21.48
C GLU A 78 -9.17 -27.56 22.98
N PRO A 79 -9.86 -28.43 23.74
CA PRO A 79 -9.72 -28.45 25.17
C PRO A 79 -8.27 -28.77 25.47
N ALA A 80 -7.63 -27.84 26.19
CA ALA A 80 -6.32 -28.03 26.76
C ALA A 80 -6.29 -29.42 27.40
N SER A 81 -5.37 -30.26 26.90
CA SER A 81 -5.08 -31.61 27.34
C SER A 81 -5.01 -31.69 28.87
N ALA A 82 -6.16 -31.95 29.50
CA ALA A 82 -6.28 -32.35 30.88
C ALA A 82 -6.14 -33.88 30.93
N ALA A 83 -4.93 -34.34 30.65
CA ALA A 83 -4.48 -35.70 30.96
C ALA A 83 -3.02 -35.64 31.43
N ALA A 84 -2.74 -34.75 32.39
CA ALA A 84 -1.49 -34.70 33.13
C ALA A 84 -1.56 -35.48 34.47
N ASP A 85 -2.68 -36.13 34.81
CA ASP A 85 -2.81 -36.87 36.08
C ASP A 85 -3.39 -38.27 35.87
N ALA A 86 -2.52 -39.22 35.49
CA ALA A 86 -2.71 -40.64 35.80
C ALA A 86 -1.39 -41.41 35.57
N HIS A 87 -0.30 -41.00 36.23
CA HIS A 87 0.91 -41.82 36.32
C HIS A 87 1.20 -42.23 37.77
N GLN A 88 0.80 -43.48 38.08
CA GLN A 88 1.21 -44.38 39.19
C GLN A 88 0.78 -44.04 40.64
N PRO A 89 0.78 -44.99 41.62
CA PRO A 89 1.29 -46.38 41.59
C PRO A 89 0.37 -47.47 42.21
N GLY A 90 0.78 -48.75 42.05
CA GLY A 90 0.24 -49.92 42.75
C GLY A 90 0.84 -51.22 42.21
#